data_AF-A0A952YKN9-F1
#
_entry.id   AF-A0A952YKN9-F1
#
_cell.length_a   1.000
_cell.length_b   1.000
_cell.length_c   1.000
_cell.angle_alpha   90.00
_cell.angle_beta   90.00
_cell.angle_gamma   90.00
#
_symmetry.space_group_name_H-M   'P 1'
#
loop_
_entity.id
_entity.type
_entity.pdbx_description
1 polymer ?
#
loop_
_entity_poly.entity_id
_entity_poly.type
_entity_poly.pdbx_seq_one_letter_code
_entity_poly.pdbx_strand_id
1 'polypeptide(L)' 'MRATGKPIPDDEPVFVLRAQDVHAVNALLGYSVLLDNPEHRAAVEQRIKDFEAFRDANPDRMKFPDTAAA' A
#
# COMPACT_ATOMS: atom_id res chain seq x y z
N MET A 1 -5.34 -14.28 4.77
CA MET A 1 -4.08 -15.05 4.90
C MET A 1 -3.07 -14.43 3.94
N ARG A 2 -1.84 -14.11 4.37
CA ARG A 2 -0.75 -13.72 3.43
C ARG A 2 -0.49 -14.91 2.50
N ALA A 3 -0.31 -14.67 1.20
CA ALA A 3 -0.32 -15.72 0.16
C ALA A 3 0.66 -16.88 0.40
N THR A 4 1.72 -16.66 1.17
CA THR A 4 2.73 -17.68 1.49
C THR A 4 2.43 -18.49 2.76
N GLY A 5 1.46 -18.07 3.58
CA GLY A 5 1.17 -18.67 4.89
C GLY A 5 2.29 -18.51 5.93
N LYS A 6 3.43 -17.88 5.58
CA LYS A 6 4.54 -17.65 6.49
C LYS A 6 4.30 -16.39 7.32
N PRO A 7 4.47 -16.44 8.65
CA PRO A 7 4.48 -15.22 9.47
C PRO A 7 5.62 -14.31 9.00
N ILE A 8 5.41 -13.00 9.11
CA ILE A 8 6.53 -12.05 9.00
C ILE A 8 7.32 -12.18 10.31
N PRO A 9 8.66 -12.36 10.25
CA PRO A 9 9.51 -12.35 11.44
C PRO A 9 9.31 -11.11 12.31
N ASP A 10 9.38 -11.25 13.63
CA ASP A 10 9.16 -10.16 14.58
C ASP A 10 10.24 -9.05 14.48
N ASP A 11 11.41 -9.38 13.94
CA ASP A 11 12.55 -8.49 13.73
C ASP A 11 12.57 -7.85 12.34
N GLU A 12 11.65 -8.20 11.45
CA GLU A 12 11.54 -7.60 10.12
C GLU A 12 10.77 -6.27 10.20
N PRO A 13 11.37 -5.12 9.82
CA PRO A 13 10.64 -3.87 9.79
C PRO A 13 9.53 -3.91 8.73
N VAL A 14 8.30 -3.64 9.14
CA VAL A 14 7.12 -3.64 8.25
C VAL A 14 6.64 -2.21 7.99
N PHE A 15 6.44 -1.88 6.72
CA PHE A 15 5.76 -0.67 6.30
C PHE A 15 4.31 -0.96 5.90
N VAL A 16 3.34 -0.34 6.58
CA VAL A 16 1.89 -0.57 6.34
C VAL A 16 1.25 0.68 5.77
N LEU A 17 0.71 0.57 4.55
CA LEU A 17 -0.12 1.60 3.94
C LEU A 17 -1.60 1.33 4.21
N ARG A 18 -2.32 2.33 4.71
CA ARG A 18 -3.80 2.29 4.83
C ARG A 18 -4.41 2.99 3.63
N ALA A 19 -5.55 2.50 3.14
CA ALA A 19 -6.25 3.10 2.00
C ALA A 19 -6.71 4.55 2.24
N GLN A 20 -6.84 4.97 3.51
CA GLN A 20 -7.16 6.34 3.87
C GLN A 20 -5.98 7.31 3.71
N ASP A 21 -4.75 6.83 3.54
CA ASP A 21 -3.58 7.70 3.42
C ASP A 21 -3.53 8.35 2.03
N VAL A 22 -3.55 9.68 2.00
CA VAL A 22 -3.50 10.49 0.78
C VAL A 22 -2.24 10.25 -0.07
N HIS A 23 -1.15 9.76 0.52
CA HIS A 23 0.12 9.51 -0.15
C HIS A 23 0.32 8.05 -0.57
N ALA A 24 -0.57 7.13 -0.18
CA ALA A 24 -0.36 5.71 -0.45
C ALA A 24 -0.28 5.38 -1.95
N VAL A 25 -1.10 6.02 -2.80
CA VAL A 25 -1.04 5.82 -4.26
C VAL A 25 0.33 6.24 -4.81
N ASN A 26 0.85 7.40 -4.39
CA ASN A 26 2.16 7.88 -4.84
C ASN A 26 3.29 6.96 -4.36
N ALA A 27 3.21 6.45 -3.13
CA ALA A 27 4.18 5.50 -2.60
C ALA A 27 4.18 4.19 -3.41
N LEU A 28 3.00 3.65 -3.73
CA LEU A 28 2.87 2.43 -4.54
C LEU A 28 3.35 2.65 -5.99
N LEU A 29 3.08 3.80 -6.60
CA LEU A 29 3.60 4.16 -7.92
C LEU A 29 5.14 4.26 -7.91
N GLY A 30 5.72 4.89 -6.91
CA GLY A 30 7.18 4.95 -6.77
C GLY A 30 7.79 3.55 -6.59
N TYR A 31 7.15 2.69 -5.81
CA TYR A 31 7.59 1.31 -5.63
C TYR A 31 7.47 0.49 -6.92
N SER A 32 6.36 0.62 -7.66
CA SER A 32 6.11 -0.17 -8.86
C SER A 32 7.17 0.04 -9.94
N VAL A 33 7.73 1.24 -10.06
CA VAL A 33 8.81 1.55 -11.01
C VAL A 33 10.03 0.65 -10.80
N LEU A 34 10.32 0.28 -9.55
CA LEU A 34 11.50 -0.51 -9.16
C LEU A 34 11.34 -2.03 -9.37
N LEU A 35 10.17 -2.51 -9.81
CA LEU A 35 9.87 -3.95 -9.88
C LEU A 35 10.25 -4.58 -11.22
N ASP A 36 11.24 -5.47 -11.22
CA ASP A 36 11.66 -6.16 -12.45
C ASP A 36 10.79 -7.38 -12.80
N ASN A 37 10.05 -7.94 -11.83
CA ASN A 37 9.16 -9.06 -12.07
C ASN A 37 7.78 -8.56 -12.57
N PRO A 38 7.34 -8.93 -13.80
CA PRO A 38 6.07 -8.48 -14.35
C PRO A 38 4.83 -8.89 -13.55
N GLU A 39 4.81 -10.09 -12.98
CA GLU A 39 3.69 -10.58 -12.17
C GLU A 39 3.59 -9.79 -10.86
N HIS A 40 4.74 -9.49 -10.25
CA HIS A 40 4.78 -8.66 -9.04
C HIS A 40 4.33 -7.23 -9.34
N ARG A 41 4.81 -6.65 -10.44
CA ARG A 41 4.38 -5.34 -10.91
C ARG A 41 2.87 -5.29 -11.14
N ALA A 42 2.30 -6.28 -11.83
CA ALA A 42 0.85 -6.37 -12.06
C ALA A 42 0.06 -6.47 -10.75
N ALA A 43 0.56 -7.23 -9.76
CA ALA A 43 -0.06 -7.30 -8.44
C ALA A 43 -0.07 -5.95 -7.71
N VAL A 44 1.02 -5.17 -7.80
CA VAL A 44 1.10 -3.82 -7.21
C VAL A 44 0.20 -2.83 -7.96
N GLU A 45 0.15 -2.90 -9.30
CA GLU A 45 -0.77 -2.09 -10.10
C GLU A 45 -2.23 -2.35 -9.77
N GLN A 46 -2.61 -3.60 -9.47
CA GLN A 46 -3.95 -3.90 -8.99
C GLN A 46 -4.22 -3.25 -7.62
N ARG A 47 -3.23 -3.22 -6.71
CA ARG A 47 -3.38 -2.51 -5.43
C ARG A 47 -3.51 -1.01 -5.60
N ILE A 48 -2.81 -0.42 -6.56
CA ILE A 48 -2.99 1.00 -6.90
C ILE A 48 -4.45 1.27 -7.28
N LYS A 49 -5.02 0.46 -8.17
CA LYS A 49 -6.43 0.58 -8.56
C LYS A 49 -7.39 0.43 -7.38
N ASP A 50 -7.13 -0.51 -6.47
CA ASP A 50 -7.94 -0.70 -5.26
C ASP A 50 -7.90 0.57 -4.37
N PHE A 51 -6.74 1.21 -4.22
CA PHE A 51 -6.57 2.43 -3.44
C PHE A 51 -7.25 3.64 -4.10
N GLU A 52 -7.11 3.79 -5.42
CA GLU A 52 -7.79 4.85 -6.18
C GLU A 52 -9.30 4.71 -6.08
N ALA A 53 -9.84 3.50 -6.26
CA ALA A 53 -11.26 3.23 -6.11
C ALA A 53 -11.75 3.55 -4.69
N PHE A 54 -10.97 3.22 -3.66
CA PHE A 54 -11.31 3.59 -2.29
C PHE A 54 -11.35 5.10 -2.09
N ARG A 55 -10.33 5.84 -2.56
CA ARG A 55 -10.24 7.30 -2.49
C ARG A 55 -11.44 7.96 -3.15
N ASP A 56 -11.76 7.52 -4.37
CA ASP A 56 -12.83 8.14 -5.18
C ASP A 56 -14.21 7.88 -4.56
N ALA A 57 -14.41 6.71 -3.95
CA ALA A 57 -15.64 6.38 -3.23
C ALA A 57 -15.74 6.99 -1.81
N ASN A 58 -14.62 7.47 -1.25
CA ASN A 58 -14.54 7.91 0.16
C ASN A 58 -13.64 9.16 0.35
N PRO A 59 -13.87 10.26 -0.37
CA PRO A 59 -12.98 11.42 -0.34
C PRO A 59 -12.87 12.07 1.05
N ASP A 60 -13.95 12.02 1.83
CA ASP A 60 -14.05 12.54 3.20
C ASP A 60 -13.25 11.72 4.24
N ARG A 61 -12.93 10.47 3.90
CA ARG A 61 -12.19 9.55 4.79
C ARG A 61 -10.69 9.61 4.58
N MET A 62 -10.22 10.37 3.59
CA MET A 62 -8.81 10.53 3.26
C MET A 62 -8.11 11.42 4.29
N LYS A 63 -6.94 10.98 4.75
CA LYS A 63 -6.17 11.60 5.83
C LYS A 63 -4.71 11.69 5.44
N PHE A 64 -4.07 12.78 5.87
CA PHE A 64 -2.61 12.78 5.95
C PHE A 64 -2.17 11.76 7.00
N PRO A 65 -1.03 11.07 6.78
CA PRO A 65 -0.49 10.18 7.78
C PRO A 65 -0.24 10.96 9.07
N ASP A 66 -1.01 10.64 10.10
CA ASP A 66 -0.93 11.27 11.40
C ASP A 66 0.15 10.53 12.20
N THR A 67 1.32 11.16 12.36
CA THR A 67 2.36 10.67 13.26
C THR A 67 2.07 11.19 14.66
N ALA A 68 1.00 10.69 15.28
CA ALA A 68 0.98 10.68 16.74
C ALA A 68 2.16 9.82 17.16
N ALA A 69 3.15 10.42 17.84
CA ALA A 69 4.30 9.70 18.35
C ALA A 69 3.80 8.47 19.13
N ALA A 70 4.24 7.28 18.70
CA ALA A 70 3.95 6.02 19.35
C ALA A 70 4.56 5.98 20.76
#